data_AF-A0A1X9XIZ0-F1
#
_entry.id   AF-A0A1X9XIZ0-F1
#
_cell.length_a   1.000
_cell.length_b   1.000
_cell.length_c   1.000
_cell.angle_alpha   90.00
_cell.angle_beta   90.00
_cell.angle_gamma   90.00
#
_symmetry.space_group_name_H-M   'P 1'
#
loop_
_entity.id
_entity.type
_entity.pdbx_description
1 polymer ?
#
loop_
_entity_poly.entity_id
_entity_poly.type
_entity_poly.pdbx_seq_one_letter_code
_entity_poly.pdbx_strand_id
1 'polypeptide(L)' 'IGGHGDLVWEAGSFNDKPDTNLKTWLIRGGSAGAMVYELRQPGVYAYVNHNLIEA' A
#
# COMPACT_ATOMS: atom_id res chain seq x y z
N ILE A 1 -1.09 3.32 8.33
CA ILE A 1 -1.28 2.89 9.74
C ILE A 1 -2.77 2.76 10.02
N GLY A 2 -3.20 1.65 10.63
CA GLY A 2 -4.61 1.38 10.95
C GLY A 2 -5.37 0.52 9.94
N GLY A 3 -4.79 0.24 8.77
CA GLY A 3 -5.37 -0.60 7.70
C GLY A 3 -4.30 -1.45 7.00
N HIS A 4 -4.67 -2.05 5.87
CA HIS A 4 -3.80 -2.89 5.02
C HIS A 4 -4.04 -2.56 3.54
N GLY A 5 -3.21 -3.08 2.64
CA GLY A 5 -3.55 -3.18 1.23
C GLY A 5 -4.27 -4.51 0.99
N ASP A 6 -5.55 -4.48 0.62
CA ASP A 6 -6.32 -5.68 0.34
C ASP A 6 -5.87 -6.32 -0.98
N LEU A 7 -5.58 -5.47 -1.97
CA LEU A 7 -4.94 -5.81 -3.24
C LEU A 7 -3.80 -4.82 -3.50
N VAL A 8 -2.61 -5.31 -3.83
CA VAL A 8 -1.42 -4.48 -4.06
C VAL A 8 -0.69 -4.93 -5.31
N TRP A 9 -0.48 -4.00 -6.24
CA TRP A 9 0.42 -4.12 -7.38
C TRP A 9 1.62 -3.24 -7.13
N GLU A 10 2.58 -3.74 -6.36
CA GLU A 10 3.78 -3.00 -5.95
C GLU A 10 4.59 -2.48 -7.16
N ALA A 11 4.68 -3.30 -8.22
CA ALA A 11 5.37 -2.95 -9.48
C ALA A 11 4.46 -2.23 -10.50
N GLY A 12 3.18 -2.02 -10.19
CA GLY A 12 2.26 -1.20 -11.00
C GLY A 12 1.66 -1.85 -12.25
N SER A 13 1.90 -3.13 -12.50
CA SER A 13 1.34 -3.87 -13.65
C SER A 13 0.05 -4.60 -13.27
N PHE A 14 -1.09 -4.18 -13.80
CA PHE A 14 -2.39 -4.82 -13.54
C PHE A 14 -2.58 -6.18 -14.23
N ASN A 15 -1.68 -6.56 -15.13
CA ASN A 15 -1.68 -7.90 -15.71
C ASN A 15 -1.14 -8.95 -14.74
N ASP A 16 -0.35 -8.52 -13.75
CA ASP A 16 0.15 -9.40 -12.71
C ASP A 16 -0.93 -9.60 -11.63
N LYS A 17 -0.90 -10.78 -10.99
CA LYS A 17 -1.75 -11.03 -9.84
C LYS A 17 -1.33 -10.10 -8.69
N PRO A 18 -2.26 -9.36 -8.05
CA PRO A 18 -1.92 -8.55 -6.89
C PRO A 18 -1.54 -9.43 -5.70
N ASP A 19 -0.65 -8.89 -4.85
CA ASP A 19 -0.48 -9.38 -3.50
C ASP A 19 -1.67 -8.95 -2.63
N THR A 20 -1.93 -9.69 -1.56
CA THR A 20 -3.09 -9.48 -0.70
C THR A 20 -2.69 -9.29 0.76
N ASN A 21 -3.44 -8.49 1.51
CA ASN A 21 -3.32 -8.31 2.96
C ASN A 21 -1.93 -7.81 3.41
N LEU A 22 -1.31 -6.93 2.61
CA LEU A 22 0.01 -6.36 2.95
C LEU A 22 -0.12 -5.22 3.96
N LYS A 23 0.78 -5.18 4.95
CA LYS A 23 0.91 -4.06 5.90
C LYS A 23 1.66 -2.86 5.30
N THR A 24 2.65 -3.16 4.47
CA THR A 24 3.55 -2.23 3.77
C THR A 24 4.00 -2.92 2.47
N TRP A 25 4.36 -2.14 1.46
CA TRP A 25 4.93 -2.58 0.18
C TRP A 25 5.99 -1.56 -0.30
N LEU A 26 6.85 -1.99 -1.23
CA LEU A 26 8.00 -1.21 -1.73
C LEU A 26 7.78 -0.68 -3.15
N ILE A 27 7.54 0.61 -3.30
CA ILE A 27 7.60 1.23 -4.63
C ILE A 27 9.07 1.47 -5.00
N ARG A 28 9.56 0.79 -6.04
CA ARG A 28 10.94 0.97 -6.53
C ARG A 28 11.09 2.37 -7.13
N GLY A 29 12.28 2.96 -6.99
CA GLY A 29 12.59 4.24 -7.63
C GLY A 29 12.41 4.17 -9.14
N GLY A 30 11.69 5.14 -9.72
CA GLY A 30 11.37 5.17 -11.15
C GLY A 30 10.16 4.31 -11.56
N SER A 31 9.41 3.75 -10.62
CA SER A 31 8.15 3.04 -10.89
C SER A 31 6.96 3.70 -10.19
N ALA A 32 5.76 3.26 -10.56
CA ALA A 32 4.53 3.51 -9.82
C ALA A 32 3.98 2.17 -9.34
N GLY A 33 3.19 2.19 -8.27
CA GLY A 33 2.41 1.05 -7.82
C GLY A 33 1.00 1.47 -7.47
N ALA A 34 0.13 0.49 -7.26
CA ALA A 34 -1.27 0.71 -6.92
C ALA A 34 -1.69 -0.21 -5.77
N MET A 35 -2.64 0.25 -4.97
CA MET A 35 -3.26 -0.53 -3.91
C MET A 35 -4.76 -0.23 -3.85
N VAL A 36 -5.54 -1.19 -3.36
CA VAL A 36 -6.95 -1.02 -2.99
C VAL A 36 -7.14 -1.46 -1.54
N TYR A 37 -7.93 -0.69 -0.78
CA TYR A 37 -8.30 -1.00 0.59
C TYR A 37 -9.76 -0.61 0.84
N GLU A 38 -10.55 -1.53 1.38
CA GLU A 38 -11.89 -1.25 1.89
C GLU A 38 -11.79 -0.76 3.34
N LEU A 39 -12.21 0.47 3.61
CA LEU A 39 -12.24 1.01 4.98
C LEU A 39 -13.24 0.24 5.85
N ARG A 40 -12.76 -0.39 6.92
CA ARG A 40 -13.61 -1.22 7.81
C ARG A 40 -13.96 -0.55 9.14
N GLN A 41 -13.27 0.53 9.50
CA GLN A 41 -13.47 1.25 10.75
C GLN A 41 -13.47 2.76 10.48
N PRO A 42 -14.25 3.56 11.22
CA PRO A 42 -14.12 5.00 11.20
C PRO A 42 -12.86 5.43 11.96
N GLY A 43 -12.35 6.62 11.65
CA GLY A 43 -11.21 7.20 12.36
C GLY A 43 -10.27 7.96 11.44
N VAL A 44 -9.18 8.47 12.02
CA VAL A 44 -8.10 9.13 11.26
C VAL A 44 -7.03 8.10 10.95
N TYR A 45 -6.65 8.03 9.68
CA TYR A 45 -5.62 7.12 9.18
C TYR A 45 -4.44 7.92 8.64
N ALA A 46 -3.23 7.41 8.86
CA ALA A 46 -2.01 7.97 8.27
C ALA A 46 -1.51 7.04 7.15
N TYR A 47 -1.34 7.57 5.94
CA TYR A 47 -0.65 6.91 4.83
C TYR A 47 0.75 7.49 4.72
N VAL A 48 1.77 6.64 4.88
CA VAL A 48 3.15 7.08 5.12
C VAL A 48 4.14 6.20 4.39
N ASN A 49 5.33 6.75 4.10
CA ASN A 49 6.53 5.93 3.97
C ASN A 49 6.84 5.34 5.36
N HIS A 50 6.95 4.02 5.46
CA HIS A 50 7.17 3.37 6.75
C HIS A 50 8.63 3.46 7.27
N ASN A 51 9.47 4.27 6.62
CA ASN A 51 10.67 4.82 7.23
C ASN A 51 10.33 6.08 8.07
N LEU A 52 10.00 5.86 9.35
CA LEU A 52 9.46 6.91 10.22
C LEU A 52 10.45 8.01 10.63
N ILE A 53 11.73 7.87 10.29
CA ILE A 53 12.73 8.92 10.52
C ILE A 53 12.78 9.96 9.38
N GLU A 54 12.21 9.65 8.21
CA GLU A 54 12.22 10.51 7.02
C GLU A 54 10.82 11.03 6.62
N ALA A 55 9.78 10.59 7.33
CA ALA A 55 8.37 10.81 6.99
C ALA A 55 7.85 12.19 7.43
#